data_AF-A0A4Q7BKU4-F1
#
_entry.id   AF-A0A4Q7BKU4-F1
#
_cell.length_a   1.000
_cell.length_b   1.000
_cell.length_c   1.000
_cell.angle_alpha   90.00
_cell.angle_beta   90.00
_cell.angle_gamma   90.00
#
_symmetry.space_group_name_H-M   'P 1'
#
loop_
_entity.id
_entity.type
_entity.pdbx_description
1 polymer ?
#
loop_
_entity_poly.entity_id
_entity_poly.type
_entity_poly.pdbx_seq_one_letter_code
_entity_poly.pdbx_strand_id
1 'polypeptide(L)'
;MDVGAVLIKLKANSMQNVEAWQTELNARKAEAIETLKAEGVFVESWFHVALDGQDYLIAYMRVEDIAKAQQVGRESQFPIDAMHKQFKQNWEKGYKATLLVDLDNS
;
A
#
# COMPACT_ATOMS: atom_id res chain seq x y z
N MET A 1 5.33 12.04 12.84
CA MET A 1 4.78 11.32 11.68
C MET A 1 5.92 10.56 11.06
N ASP A 2 5.69 9.29 10.82
CA ASP A 2 6.62 8.41 10.14
C ASP A 2 6.30 8.36 8.64
N VAL A 3 7.34 8.19 7.84
CA VAL A 3 7.22 8.01 6.39
C VAL A 3 7.90 6.71 5.99
N GLY A 4 7.22 5.93 5.16
CA GLY A 4 7.71 4.65 4.67
C GLY A 4 7.46 4.51 3.18
N ALA A 5 8.40 3.85 2.49
CA ALA A 5 8.16 3.37 1.14
C ALA A 5 8.72 1.96 0.95
N VAL A 6 8.05 1.18 0.10
CA VAL A 6 8.52 -0.13 -0.34
C VAL A 6 8.43 -0.24 -1.86
N LEU A 7 9.46 -0.80 -2.47
CA LEU A 7 9.41 -1.29 -3.85
C LEU A 7 9.04 -2.77 -3.81
N ILE A 8 8.04 -3.18 -4.58
CA ILE A 8 7.50 -4.54 -4.56
C ILE A 8 7.59 -5.08 -5.98
N LYS A 9 8.37 -6.14 -6.18
CA LYS A 9 8.34 -6.90 -7.44
C LYS A 9 7.08 -7.77 -7.46
N LEU A 10 6.31 -7.68 -8.55
CA LEU A 10 5.15 -8.54 -8.77
C LEU A 10 5.55 -9.87 -9.41
N LYS A 11 4.76 -10.90 -9.14
CA LYS A 11 4.84 -12.16 -9.89
C LYS A 11 4.47 -11.91 -11.36
N ALA A 12 5.04 -12.68 -12.28
CA ALA A 12 4.72 -12.58 -13.69
C ALA A 12 3.21 -12.69 -13.96
N ASN A 13 2.72 -11.90 -14.93
CA ASN A 13 1.31 -11.86 -15.35
C ASN A 13 0.30 -11.44 -14.25
N SER A 14 0.75 -10.72 -13.22
CA SER A 14 -0.13 -10.28 -12.12
C SER A 14 -0.85 -8.96 -12.38
N MET A 15 -0.62 -8.28 -13.51
CA MET A 15 -1.20 -6.95 -13.77
C MET A 15 -2.72 -6.94 -13.80
N GLN A 16 -3.37 -8.02 -14.27
CA GLN A 16 -4.83 -8.15 -14.18
C GLN A 16 -5.34 -8.09 -12.73
N ASN A 17 -4.57 -8.64 -11.79
CA ASN A 17 -4.90 -8.59 -10.37
C ASN A 17 -4.68 -7.19 -9.78
N VAL A 18 -3.69 -6.44 -10.30
CA VAL A 18 -3.47 -5.03 -9.93
C VAL A 18 -4.63 -4.16 -10.41
N GLU A 19 -5.09 -4.35 -11.65
CA GLU A 19 -6.22 -3.60 -12.23
C GLU A 19 -7.52 -3.90 -11.49
N ALA A 20 -7.78 -5.17 -11.16
CA ALA A 20 -8.94 -5.56 -10.35
C ALA A 20 -8.90 -4.93 -8.96
N TRP A 21 -7.75 -5.01 -8.28
CA TRP A 21 -7.52 -4.41 -6.97
C TRP A 21 -7.70 -2.88 -7.00
N GLN A 22 -7.13 -2.20 -7.99
CA GLN A 22 -7.26 -0.75 -8.17
C GLN A 22 -8.72 -0.35 -8.39
N THR A 23 -9.45 -1.11 -9.21
CA THR A 23 -10.85 -0.85 -9.52
C THR A 23 -11.71 -0.96 -8.25
N GLU A 24 -11.52 -2.02 -7.46
CA GLU A 24 -12.27 -2.20 -6.22
C GLU A 24 -11.92 -1.15 -5.17
N LEU A 25 -10.63 -0.83 -5.00
CA LEU A 25 -10.18 0.18 -4.04
C LEU A 25 -10.74 1.56 -4.38
N ASN A 26 -10.82 1.92 -5.67
CA ASN A 26 -11.45 3.16 -6.09
C ASN A 26 -12.98 3.16 -5.91
N ALA A 27 -13.64 2.03 -6.17
CA ALA A 27 -15.08 1.90 -5.94
C ALA A 27 -15.45 2.00 -4.45
N ARG A 28 -14.58 1.51 -3.57
CA ARG A 28 -14.76 1.50 -2.10
C ARG A 28 -13.88 2.53 -1.39
N LYS A 29 -13.51 3.60 -2.09
CA LYS A 29 -12.55 4.60 -1.60
C LYS A 29 -12.94 5.22 -0.25
N ALA A 30 -14.23 5.44 -0.01
CA ALA A 30 -14.71 5.96 1.27
C ALA A 30 -14.39 4.99 2.43
N GLU A 31 -14.63 3.69 2.25
CA GLU A 31 -14.29 2.67 3.24
C GLU A 31 -12.78 2.58 3.45
N ALA A 32 -11.98 2.62 2.37
CA ALA A 32 -10.53 2.66 2.46
C ALA A 32 -10.03 3.86 3.28
N ILE A 33 -10.62 5.04 3.08
CA ILE A 33 -10.24 6.24 3.84
C ILE A 33 -10.58 6.09 5.32
N GLU A 34 -11.70 5.45 5.67
CA GLU A 34 -12.05 5.21 7.07
C GLU A 34 -11.08 4.22 7.75
N THR A 35 -10.59 3.20 7.04
CA THR A 35 -9.55 2.31 7.58
C THR A 35 -8.24 3.06 7.82
N LEU A 36 -7.81 3.88 6.84
CA LEU A 36 -6.61 4.71 6.98
C LEU A 36 -6.69 5.67 8.17
N LYS A 37 -7.86 6.29 8.40
CA LYS A 37 -8.08 7.14 9.59
C LYS A 37 -7.96 6.35 10.89
N ALA A 38 -8.55 5.16 10.96
CA ALA A 38 -8.46 4.31 12.15
C ALA A 38 -7.01 3.87 12.45
N GLU A 39 -6.20 3.72 11.40
CA GLU A 39 -4.78 3.36 11.49
C GLU A 39 -3.86 4.58 11.74
N GLY A 40 -4.38 5.80 11.69
CA GLY A 40 -3.59 7.04 11.79
C GLY A 40 -2.74 7.32 10.54
N VAL A 41 -3.14 6.77 9.39
CA VAL A 41 -2.49 6.97 8.08
C VAL A 41 -3.08 8.20 7.42
N PHE A 42 -2.23 9.17 7.09
CA PHE A 42 -2.60 10.42 6.41
C PHE A 42 -2.55 10.28 4.90
N VAL A 43 -1.56 9.54 4.40
CA VAL A 43 -1.35 9.32 2.98
C VAL A 43 -1.00 7.86 2.76
N GLU A 44 -1.71 7.20 1.85
CA GLU A 44 -1.27 5.97 1.22
C GLU A 44 -1.28 6.19 -0.29
N SER A 45 -0.17 5.90 -0.97
CA SER A 45 -0.04 6.09 -2.40
C SER A 45 0.63 4.88 -3.04
N TRP A 46 0.06 4.41 -4.14
CA TRP A 46 0.52 3.27 -4.89
C TRP A 46 0.86 3.68 -6.31
N PHE A 47 2.03 3.27 -6.79
CA PHE A 47 2.52 3.55 -8.13
C PHE A 47 2.91 2.25 -8.81
N HIS A 48 2.60 2.10 -10.09
CA HIS A 48 3.14 1.02 -10.92
C HIS A 48 4.43 1.49 -11.60
N VAL A 49 5.40 0.58 -11.68
CA VAL A 49 6.68 0.79 -12.36
C VAL A 49 6.96 -0.42 -13.23
N ALA A 50 7.00 -0.21 -14.55
CA ALA A 50 7.51 -1.18 -15.49
C ALA A 50 9.01 -0.95 -15.71
N LEU A 51 9.85 -1.92 -15.36
CA LEU A 51 11.31 -1.82 -15.46
C LEU A 51 11.88 -3.14 -15.98
N ASP A 52 12.67 -3.08 -17.05
CA ASP A 52 13.33 -4.24 -17.68
C ASP A 52 12.38 -5.42 -17.96
N GLY A 53 11.17 -5.11 -18.43
CA GLY A 53 10.14 -6.11 -18.73
C GLY A 53 9.56 -6.81 -17.50
N GLN A 54 9.75 -6.24 -16.31
CA GLN A 54 9.17 -6.70 -15.05
C GLN A 54 8.26 -5.62 -14.46
N ASP A 55 7.24 -6.05 -13.73
CA ASP A 55 6.29 -5.16 -13.06
C ASP A 55 6.62 -4.99 -11.58
N TYR A 56 6.63 -3.75 -11.14
CA TYR A 56 6.83 -3.38 -9.75
C TYR A 56 5.73 -2.43 -9.27
N LEU A 57 5.55 -2.39 -7.96
CA LEU A 57 4.77 -1.36 -7.28
C LEU A 57 5.65 -0.58 -6.32
N ILE A 58 5.40 0.71 -6.18
CA ILE A 58 5.88 1.52 -5.06
C ILE A 58 4.68 1.79 -4.17
N ALA A 59 4.76 1.41 -2.90
CA ALA A 59 3.79 1.83 -1.89
C ALA A 59 4.46 2.85 -0.97
N TYR A 60 3.91 4.05 -0.91
CA TYR A 60 4.31 5.14 -0.03
C TYR A 60 3.25 5.36 1.04
N MET A 61 3.70 5.61 2.27
CA MET A 61 2.82 5.88 3.40
C MET A 61 3.36 7.02 4.26
N ARG A 62 2.47 7.94 4.66
CA ARG A 62 2.68 8.91 5.77
C ARG A 62 1.68 8.60 6.87
N VAL A 63 2.17 8.37 8.08
CA VAL A 63 1.39 7.84 9.19
C VAL A 63 1.85 8.44 10.51
N GLU A 64 1.01 8.48 11.54
CA GLU A 64 1.42 8.99 12.86
C GLU A 64 2.59 8.18 13.44
N ASP A 65 2.43 6.85 13.45
CA ASP A 65 3.35 5.86 13.99
C ASP A 65 3.23 4.56 13.16
N ILE A 66 4.31 4.18 12.46
CA ILE A 66 4.30 2.99 11.59
C ILE A 66 4.05 1.71 12.39
N ALA A 67 4.58 1.59 13.61
CA ALA A 67 4.45 0.37 14.41
C ALA A 67 3.00 0.19 14.87
N LYS A 68 2.37 1.27 15.34
CA LYS A 68 0.96 1.27 15.75
C LYS A 68 0.03 0.98 14.57
N ALA A 69 0.23 1.63 13.42
CA ALA A 69 -0.60 1.40 12.23
C ALA A 69 -0.50 -0.05 11.73
N GLN A 70 0.71 -0.63 11.74
CA GLN A 70 0.88 -2.04 11.40
C GLN A 70 0.16 -2.99 12.36
N GLN A 71 0.04 -2.64 13.64
CA GLN A 71 -0.71 -3.44 14.59
C GLN A 71 -2.22 -3.35 14.30
N VAL A 72 -2.74 -2.14 14.14
CA VAL A 72 -4.17 -1.90 13.85
C VAL A 72 -4.59 -2.58 12.55
N GLY A 73 -3.81 -2.45 11.46
CA GLY A 73 -4.12 -3.10 10.19
C GLY A 73 -4.04 -4.63 10.21
N ARG A 74 -3.28 -5.23 11.15
CA ARG A 74 -3.29 -6.69 11.33
C ARG A 74 -4.59 -7.16 11.97
N GLU A 75 -5.06 -6.43 12.97
CA GLU A 75 -6.25 -6.73 13.77
C GLU A 75 -7.55 -6.25 13.10
N SER A 76 -7.43 -5.42 12.07
CA SER A 76 -8.57 -4.87 11.35
C SER A 76 -9.45 -5.96 10.69
N GLN A 77 -10.75 -5.77 10.84
CA GLN A 77 -11.82 -6.65 10.34
C GLN A 77 -12.57 -6.03 9.15
N PHE A 78 -12.13 -4.89 8.61
CA PHE A 78 -12.81 -4.30 7.46
C PHE A 78 -12.68 -5.23 6.24
N PRO A 79 -13.77 -5.45 5.46
CA PRO A 79 -13.69 -6.34 4.32
C PRO A 79 -12.71 -5.86 3.23
N ILE A 80 -12.45 -4.56 3.15
CA ILE A 80 -11.44 -4.00 2.25
C ILE A 80 -10.01 -4.48 2.60
N ASP A 81 -9.73 -4.79 3.87
CA ASP A 81 -8.43 -5.30 4.30
C ASP A 81 -8.25 -6.77 3.94
N ALA A 82 -9.33 -7.55 3.93
CA ALA A 82 -9.29 -8.93 3.45
C ALA A 82 -8.93 -8.97 1.94
N MET A 83 -9.56 -8.11 1.15
CA MET A 83 -9.24 -7.92 -0.27
C MET A 83 -7.77 -7.46 -0.45
N HIS A 84 -7.32 -6.48 0.34
CA HIS A 84 -5.95 -6.00 0.28
C HIS A 84 -4.93 -7.08 0.70
N LYS A 85 -5.25 -7.92 1.70
CA LYS A 85 -4.43 -9.09 2.10
C LYS A 85 -4.36 -10.14 0.99
N GLN A 86 -5.45 -10.36 0.25
CA GLN A 86 -5.45 -11.25 -0.91
C GLN A 86 -4.58 -10.69 -2.03
N PHE A 87 -4.65 -9.38 -2.29
CA PHE A 87 -3.81 -8.72 -3.29
C PHE A 87 -2.31 -8.89 -3.02
N LYS A 88 -1.88 -8.87 -1.74
CA LYS A 88 -0.48 -9.10 -1.34
C LYS A 88 0.07 -10.47 -1.78
N GLN A 89 -0.78 -11.45 -2.08
CA GLN A 89 -0.34 -12.75 -2.60
C GLN A 89 0.28 -12.67 -4.00
N ASN A 90 0.09 -11.56 -4.72
CA ASN A 90 0.71 -11.31 -6.02
C ASN A 90 2.17 -10.84 -5.93
N TRP A 91 2.68 -10.61 -4.72
CA TRP A 91 4.03 -10.09 -4.52
C TRP A 91 5.05 -11.23 -4.62
N GLU A 92 6.10 -11.02 -5.41
CA GLU A 92 7.25 -11.93 -5.48
C GLU A 92 8.27 -11.56 -4.42
N LYS A 93 8.60 -10.26 -4.30
CA LYS A 93 9.61 -9.78 -3.36
C LYS A 93 9.41 -8.31 -3.01
N GLY A 94 9.54 -7.98 -1.72
CA GLY A 94 9.53 -6.60 -1.23
C GLY A 94 10.95 -6.10 -0.93
N TYR A 95 11.20 -4.83 -1.22
CA TYR A 95 12.42 -4.11 -0.94
C TYR A 95 12.06 -2.86 -0.13
N LYS A 96 12.54 -2.79 1.12
CA LYS A 96 12.36 -1.60 1.95
C LYS A 96 13.17 -0.45 1.36
N ALA A 97 12.52 0.69 1.11
CA ALA A 97 13.22 1.91 0.76
C ALA A 97 13.75 2.60 2.01
N THR A 98 14.90 3.24 1.90
CA THR A 98 15.45 4.10 2.95
C THR A 98 15.04 5.54 2.66
N LEU A 99 14.40 6.18 3.63
CA LEU A 99 14.09 7.61 3.56
C LEU A 99 15.41 8.40 3.54
N LEU A 100 15.61 9.21 2.50
CA LEU A 100 16.76 10.11 2.39
C LEU A 100 16.41 11.52 2.87
N VAL A 101 15.24 12.02 2.49
CA VAL A 101 14.72 13.33 2.88
C VAL A 101 13.20 13.28 2.85
N ASP A 102 12.57 13.95 3.82
CA ASP A 102 11.13 14.26 3.82
C ASP A 102 10.98 15.78 3.91
N LEU A 103 10.38 16.40 2.89
CA LEU A 103 10.09 17.84 2.85
C LEU A 103 8.58 18.02 2.87
N ASP A 104 8.05 18.38 4.03
CA ASP A 104 6.62 18.59 4.27
C ASP A 104 6.37 20.06 4.64
N ASN A 105 5.36 20.68 4.05
CA ASN A 105 4.96 22.07 4.31
C ASN A 105 3.50 22.20 4.75
N SER A 106 2.86 21.06 5.10
CA SER A 106 1.48 20.99 5.55
C SER A 106 1.28 21.36 7.02
#